data_AF-A0A928F343-F1
#
_entry.id   AF-A0A928F343-F1
#
_cell.length_a   1.000
_cell.length_b   1.000
_cell.length_c   1.000
_cell.angle_alpha   90.00
_cell.angle_beta   90.00
_cell.angle_gamma   90.00
#
_symmetry.space_group_name_H-M   'P 1'
#
loop_
_entity.id
_entity.type
_entity.pdbx_description
1 polymer ?
#
loop_
_entity_poly.entity_id
_entity_poly.type
_entity_poly.pdbx_seq_one_letter_code
_entity_poly.pdbx_strand_id
1 'polypeptide(L)' 'DDATKTVTSVKGDTTVKLTIGQASINVNGADKALDVPAQIVDSRTLVPVRAIAESFGCDVAWDDPTKTVTITK' A
#
# COMPACT_ATOMS: atom_id res chain seq x y z
N ASP A 1 -11.09 12.26 -4.00
CA ASP A 1 -11.49 13.56 -3.46
C ASP A 1 -10.32 14.52 -3.56
N ASP A 2 -10.52 15.68 -4.16
CA ASP A 2 -9.48 16.72 -4.25
C ASP A 2 -9.12 17.28 -2.85
N ALA A 3 -9.98 17.07 -1.86
CA ALA A 3 -9.80 17.46 -0.46
C ALA A 3 -9.09 16.41 0.42
N THR A 4 -9.15 15.13 0.05
CA THR A 4 -8.50 14.05 0.79
C THR A 4 -7.59 13.33 -0.19
N LYS A 5 -6.28 13.51 -0.06
CA LYS A 5 -5.26 12.88 -0.90
C LYS A 5 -5.29 11.35 -0.70
N THR A 6 -6.32 10.69 -1.22
CA THR A 6 -6.69 9.30 -0.90
C THR A 6 -6.66 8.49 -2.18
N VAL A 7 -5.85 7.43 -2.17
CA VAL A 7 -5.76 6.42 -3.21
C VAL A 7 -6.68 5.27 -2.80
N THR A 8 -7.64 4.92 -3.66
CA THR A 8 -8.48 3.74 -3.46
C THR A 8 -8.19 2.73 -4.56
N SER A 9 -7.82 1.53 -4.17
CA SER A 9 -7.56 0.40 -5.06
C SER A 9 -8.53 -0.72 -4.73
N VAL A 10 -9.24 -1.23 -5.75
CA VAL A 10 -10.20 -2.33 -5.60
C VAL A 10 -9.76 -3.49 -6.49
N LYS A 11 -9.68 -4.69 -5.92
CA LYS A 11 -9.40 -5.92 -6.67
C LYS A 11 -10.33 -7.02 -6.17
N GLY A 12 -11.33 -7.38 -6.98
CA GLY A 12 -12.38 -8.32 -6.57
C GLY A 12 -13.12 -7.80 -5.34
N ASP A 13 -13.13 -8.59 -4.27
CA ASP A 13 -13.77 -8.24 -3.00
C ASP A 13 -12.87 -7.41 -2.06
N THR A 14 -11.59 -7.23 -2.39
CA THR A 14 -10.64 -6.49 -1.55
C THR A 14 -10.62 -5.02 -1.94
N THR A 15 -11.05 -4.17 -1.01
CA THR A 15 -10.93 -2.71 -1.12
C THR A 15 -9.80 -2.21 -0.23
N VAL A 16 -8.86 -1.47 -0.81
CA VAL A 16 -7.74 -0.86 -0.11
C VAL A 16 -7.87 0.65 -0.25
N LYS A 17 -8.01 1.36 0.88
CA LYS A 17 -8.02 2.82 0.95
C LYS A 17 -6.77 3.30 1.67
N LEU A 18 -6.00 4.12 0.98
CA LEU A 18 -4.75 4.67 1.46
C LEU A 18 -4.82 6.19 1.42
N THR A 19 -4.57 6.83 2.55
CA THR A 19 -4.50 8.28 2.64
C THR A 19 -3.04 8.73 2.65
N ILE A 20 -2.68 9.58 1.70
CA ILE A 20 -1.33 10.13 1.54
C ILE A 20 -1.00 10.98 2.77
N GLY A 21 0.19 10.75 3.34
CA GLY A 21 0.65 11.36 4.59
C GLY A 21 0.18 10.66 5.85
N GLN A 22 -0.70 9.65 5.77
CA GLN A 22 -1.15 8.87 6.91
C GLN A 22 -0.28 7.61 7.06
N ALA A 23 0.13 7.30 8.29
CA ALA A 23 0.88 6.07 8.61
C ALA A 23 -0.03 4.85 8.80
N SER A 24 -1.20 4.84 8.17
CA SER A 24 -2.18 3.77 8.25
C SER A 24 -2.92 3.60 6.91
N ILE A 25 -3.34 2.38 6.63
CA ILE A 25 -4.09 1.99 5.45
C ILE A 25 -5.34 1.23 5.89
N ASN A 26 -6.48 1.47 5.24
CA ASN A 26 -7.70 0.73 5.50
C ASN A 26 -7.87 -0.37 4.45
N VAL A 27 -7.92 -1.61 4.88
CA VAL A 27 -8.01 -2.81 4.04
C VAL A 27 -9.30 -3.54 4.40
N ASN A 28 -10.25 -3.55 3.48
CA ASN A 28 -11.56 -4.17 3.65
C ASN A 28 -12.28 -3.72 4.95
N GLY A 29 -12.11 -2.45 5.34
CA GLY A 29 -12.67 -1.90 6.57
C GLY A 29 -11.77 -2.01 7.81
N ALA A 30 -10.67 -2.77 7.77
CA ALA A 30 -9.71 -2.89 8.87
C ALA A 30 -8.52 -1.94 8.69
N ASP A 31 -8.19 -1.16 9.71
CA ASP A 31 -7.00 -0.31 9.68
C ASP A 31 -5.74 -1.11 10.00
N LYS A 32 -4.72 -0.96 9.16
CA LYS A 32 -3.39 -1.54 9.30
C LYS A 32 -2.35 -0.43 9.34
N ALA A 33 -1.39 -0.52 10.25
CA ALA A 33 -0.29 0.43 10.32
C ALA A 33 0.63 0.27 9.09
N LEU A 34 1.13 1.40 8.59
CA LEU A 34 2.15 1.45 7.56
C LEU A 34 3.49 1.81 8.20
N ASP A 35 4.53 1.04 7.91
CA ASP A 35 5.90 1.38 8.32
C ASP A 35 6.38 2.68 7.66
N VAL A 36 5.93 2.92 6.43
CA VAL A 36 6.23 4.12 5.65
C VAL A 36 4.92 4.70 5.11
N PRO A 37 4.56 5.94 5.48
CA PRO A 37 3.37 6.58 4.94
C PRO A 37 3.53 6.80 3.44
N ALA A 38 2.43 6.78 2.71
CA ALA A 38 2.48 7.15 1.31
C ALA A 38 2.78 8.64 1.12
N GLN A 39 3.57 8.94 0.10
CA GLN A 39 4.06 10.30 -0.16
C GLN A 39 3.91 10.64 -1.63
N ILE A 40 3.74 11.92 -1.94
CA ILE A 40 3.79 12.39 -3.32
C ILE A 40 5.21 12.90 -3.59
N VAL A 41 5.88 12.30 -4.57
CA VAL A 41 7.21 12.69 -5.04
C VAL A 41 7.11 12.88 -6.56
N ASP A 42 7.53 14.04 -7.06
CA ASP A 42 7.49 14.37 -8.51
C ASP A 42 6.13 14.13 -9.17
N SER A 43 5.05 14.57 -8.52
CA SER A 43 3.66 14.35 -8.96
C SER A 43 3.22 12.88 -9.06
N ARG A 44 4.00 11.94 -8.51
CA ARG A 44 3.65 10.53 -8.39
C ARG A 44 3.43 10.17 -6.93
N THR A 45 2.44 9.32 -6.68
CA THR A 45 2.22 8.79 -5.33
C THR A 45 3.10 7.55 -5.14
N LEU A 46 4.05 7.62 -4.22
CA LEU A 46 4.81 6.47 -3.75
C LEU A 46 4.02 5.79 -2.64
N VAL A 47 3.71 4.52 -2.85
CA VAL A 47 2.98 3.68 -1.91
C VAL A 47 3.85 2.51 -1.44
N PRO A 48 3.77 2.12 -0.16
CA PRO A 48 4.50 0.96 0.35
C PRO A 48 3.97 -0.33 -0.29
N VAL A 49 4.74 -0.88 -1.23
CA VAL A 49 4.35 -2.09 -2.00
C VAL A 49 4.04 -3.29 -1.10
N ARG A 50 4.78 -3.45 0.00
CA ARG A 50 4.57 -4.54 0.97
C ARG A 50 3.17 -4.48 1.56
N ALA A 51 2.75 -3.31 2.05
CA ALA A 51 1.44 -3.15 2.65
C ALA A 51 0.32 -3.46 1.65
N ILE A 52 0.45 -3.01 0.40
CA ILE A 52 -0.52 -3.28 -0.65
C ILE A 52 -0.60 -4.78 -0.96
N ALA A 53 0.55 -5.45 -1.16
CA ALA A 53 0.58 -6.86 -1.48
C ALA A 53 0.04 -7.74 -0.35
N GLU A 54 0.43 -7.48 0.90
CA GLU A 54 -0.12 -8.18 2.08
C GLU A 54 -1.63 -7.94 2.24
N SER A 55 -2.12 -6.75 1.88
CA SER A 55 -3.56 -6.43 1.91
C SER A 55 -4.37 -7.32 0.96
N PHE A 56 -3.76 -7.80 -0.12
CA PHE A 56 -4.37 -8.74 -1.06
C PHE A 56 -4.11 -10.21 -0.70
N GLY A 57 -3.57 -10.47 0.48
CA GLY A 57 -3.20 -11.81 0.95
C GLY A 57 -2.07 -12.42 0.13
N CYS A 58 -1.09 -11.60 -0.27
CA CYS A 58 0.15 -12.06 -0.88
C CYS A 58 1.29 -11.98 0.15
N ASP A 59 2.20 -12.94 0.09
CA ASP A 59 3.46 -12.91 0.81
C ASP A 59 4.48 -12.09 0.05
N VAL A 60 5.27 -11.29 0.79
CA VAL A 60 6.27 -10.39 0.22
C VAL A 60 7.63 -10.71 0.80
N ALA A 61 8.49 -11.32 -0.02
CA ALA A 61 9.88 -11.56 0.32
C ALA A 61 10.77 -10.46 -0.27
N TRP A 62 11.68 -9.95 0.56
CA TRP A 62 12.72 -8.99 0.15
C TRP A 62 14.06 -9.71 0.07
N ASP A 63 14.68 -9.68 -1.11
CA ASP A 63 16.05 -10.11 -1.32
C ASP A 63 16.97 -8.88 -1.27
N ASP A 64 17.63 -8.68 -0.14
CA ASP A 64 18.52 -7.53 0.05
C ASP A 64 19.74 -7.51 -0.89
N PRO A 65 20.41 -8.65 -1.17
CA PRO A 65 21.55 -8.68 -2.09
C PRO A 65 21.23 -8.22 -3.51
N THR A 66 20.08 -8.63 -4.06
CA THR A 66 19.69 -8.31 -5.45
C THR A 66 18.73 -7.13 -5.54
N LYS A 67 18.28 -6.60 -4.40
CA LYS A 67 17.23 -5.57 -4.31
C LYS A 67 15.95 -6.01 -5.03
N THR A 68 15.63 -7.31 -4.95
CA THR A 68 14.48 -7.92 -5.62
C THR A 68 13.33 -8.06 -4.63
N VAL A 69 12.13 -7.64 -5.06
CA VAL A 69 10.87 -7.93 -4.36
C VAL A 69 10.22 -9.13 -5.03
N THR A 70 9.98 -10.19 -4.26
CA THR A 70 9.22 -11.36 -4.72
C THR A 70 7.87 -11.36 -4.03
N ILE A 71 6.80 -11.38 -4.84
CA ILE A 71 5.41 -11.40 -4.36
C ILE A 71 4.80 -12.73 -4.76
N THR A 72 4.38 -13.53 -3.78
CA THR A 72 3.73 -14.83 -3.97
C THR A 72 2.32 -14.81 -3.37
N LYS A 73 1.40 -15.60 -3.91
CA LYS A 73 0.03 -15.74 -3.40
C LYS A 73 -0.29 -17.20 -3.16
#